data_AF-A7KZK6-F1
#
_entry.id   AF-A7KZK6-F1
#
_cell.length_a   1.000
_cell.length_b   1.000
_cell.length_c   1.000
_cell.angle_alpha   90.00
_cell.angle_beta   90.00
_cell.angle_gamma   90.00
#
_symmetry.space_group_name_H-M   'P 1'
#
loop_
_entity.id
_entity.type
_entity.pdbx_description
1 polymer ?
#
loop_
_entity_poly.entity_id
_entity_poly.type
_entity_poly.pdbx_seq_one_letter_code
_entity_poly.pdbx_strand_id
1 'polypeptide(L)'
;MDGAILVVAATDGPMPQTREHILLAHQVGVDYIVVFLNKTDLVDDDELVDLVEMEVRELLSEYDFPGDDVPVLRGSALKALEGDPEQEKVIMELMDTIDEYIPTPERSTDKPFLMPVEDVFTITGRGTVASGRIDRGEVKVGDEVEIIGLKDDVKKTTITGLEMFRKTLDVGEAGDNVGALLRGINRDEVVRGQVLAAPGSIQTHKKFKGEVYVLSKEEGGRHTPFFSNYRPQFYFHTTDVTGVIELPDNVEMVMPGDNVTFTVELIEPVAIEKGTKFTVR
;
A
#
# COMPACT_ATOMS: atom_id res chain seq x y z
N MET A 1 2.42 -1.71 -3.61
CA MET A 1 2.27 -1.38 -5.04
C MET A 1 3.67 -1.30 -5.59
N ASP A 2 4.00 -2.06 -6.64
CA ASP A 2 5.36 -2.08 -7.20
C ASP A 2 5.60 -0.85 -8.11
N GLY A 3 4.50 -0.27 -8.59
CA GLY A 3 4.44 1.06 -9.19
C GLY A 3 3.01 1.60 -9.13
N ALA A 4 2.82 2.88 -9.44
CA ALA A 4 1.51 3.53 -9.43
C ALA A 4 1.31 4.42 -10.67
N ILE A 5 0.06 4.57 -11.10
CA ILE A 5 -0.34 5.56 -12.11
C ILE A 5 -0.91 6.77 -11.37
N LEU A 6 -0.22 7.92 -11.45
CA LEU A 6 -0.71 9.19 -10.91
C LEU A 6 -1.56 9.90 -11.97
N VAL A 7 -2.86 9.96 -11.74
CA VAL A 7 -3.80 10.65 -12.64
C VAL A 7 -4.01 12.09 -12.16
N VAL A 8 -3.71 13.06 -13.02
CA VAL A 8 -3.92 14.50 -12.75
C VAL A 8 -4.79 15.07 -13.86
N ALA A 9 -5.80 15.85 -13.51
CA ALA A 9 -6.61 16.53 -14.53
C ALA A 9 -5.87 17.76 -15.04
N ALA A 10 -5.67 17.85 -16.36
CA ALA A 10 -5.05 19.01 -17.00
C ALA A 10 -5.86 20.31 -16.78
N THR A 11 -7.15 20.21 -16.46
CA THR A 11 -8.00 21.36 -16.13
C THR A 11 -7.76 21.95 -14.74
N ASP A 12 -7.32 21.11 -13.80
CA ASP A 12 -7.30 21.43 -12.37
C ASP A 12 -5.87 21.54 -11.83
N GLY A 13 -4.92 20.87 -12.46
CA GLY A 13 -3.54 20.76 -11.98
C GLY A 13 -3.41 19.87 -10.73
N PRO A 14 -2.25 19.90 -10.05
CA PRO A 14 -2.06 19.18 -8.80
C PRO A 14 -2.93 19.75 -7.66
N MET A 15 -3.69 18.87 -7.02
CA MET A 15 -4.60 19.21 -5.91
C MET A 15 -4.03 18.72 -4.57
N PRO A 16 -4.59 19.14 -3.41
CA PRO A 16 -4.13 18.66 -2.10
C PRO A 16 -4.08 17.13 -1.98
N GLN A 17 -5.05 16.43 -2.60
CA GLN A 17 -5.05 14.96 -2.63
C GLN A 17 -3.94 14.38 -3.52
N THR A 18 -3.52 15.09 -4.57
CA THR A 18 -2.38 14.69 -5.41
C THR A 18 -1.10 14.66 -4.56
N ARG A 19 -0.88 15.72 -3.77
CA ARG A 19 0.22 15.82 -2.81
C ARG A 19 0.17 14.71 -1.77
N GLU A 20 -0.99 14.50 -1.15
CA GLU A 20 -1.18 13.45 -0.15
C GLU A 20 -0.91 12.05 -0.72
N HIS A 21 -1.39 11.75 -1.93
CA HIS A 21 -1.17 10.45 -2.55
C HIS A 21 0.30 10.19 -2.94
N ILE A 22 1.02 11.18 -3.45
CA ILE A 22 2.46 11.04 -3.77
C ILE A 22 3.24 10.74 -2.48
N LEU A 23 2.99 11.53 -1.44
CA LEU A 23 3.59 11.34 -0.13
C LEU A 23 3.27 9.95 0.45
N LEU A 24 2.00 9.53 0.42
CA LEU A 24 1.61 8.20 0.89
C LEU A 24 2.27 7.09 0.05
N ALA A 25 2.36 7.25 -1.26
CA ALA A 25 3.00 6.31 -2.17
C ALA A 25 4.48 6.13 -1.78
N HIS A 26 5.21 7.22 -1.55
CA HIS A 26 6.58 7.17 -1.06
C HIS A 26 6.69 6.42 0.28
N GLN A 27 5.82 6.74 1.25
CA GLN A 27 5.84 6.14 2.59
C GLN A 27 5.53 4.64 2.58
N VAL A 28 4.60 4.19 1.74
CA VAL A 28 4.31 2.75 1.59
C VAL A 28 5.32 2.02 0.71
N GLY A 29 6.33 2.73 0.18
CA GLY A 29 7.42 2.16 -0.61
C GLY A 29 7.05 1.86 -2.06
N VAL A 30 6.26 2.72 -2.70
CA VAL A 30 6.14 2.71 -4.16
C VAL A 30 7.38 3.37 -4.74
N ASP A 31 8.15 2.62 -5.52
CA ASP A 31 9.42 3.10 -6.08
C ASP A 31 9.24 3.78 -7.45
N TYR A 32 8.16 3.46 -8.18
CA TYR A 32 7.93 3.94 -9.56
C TYR A 32 6.54 4.57 -9.71
N ILE A 33 6.49 5.75 -10.31
CA ILE A 33 5.26 6.44 -10.69
C ILE A 33 5.30 6.74 -12.18
N VAL A 34 4.19 6.48 -12.87
CA VAL A 34 3.91 6.97 -14.23
C VAL A 34 2.76 7.97 -14.14
N VAL A 35 2.87 9.12 -14.79
CA VAL A 35 1.86 10.18 -14.73
C VAL A 35 0.97 10.13 -15.96
N PHE A 36 -0.33 10.27 -15.75
CA PHE A 36 -1.30 10.48 -16.82
C PHE A 36 -2.04 11.81 -16.61
N LEU A 37 -1.70 12.82 -17.43
CA LEU A 37 -2.43 14.08 -17.53
C LEU A 37 -3.71 13.86 -18.31
N ASN A 38 -4.80 13.69 -17.58
CA ASN A 38 -6.12 13.38 -18.10
C ASN A 38 -6.92 14.65 -18.44
N LYS A 39 -8.00 14.49 -19.20
CA LYS A 39 -8.91 15.57 -19.63
C LYS A 39 -8.26 16.65 -20.50
N THR A 40 -7.24 16.29 -21.28
CA THR A 40 -6.63 17.24 -22.23
C THR A 40 -7.61 17.68 -23.32
N ASP A 41 -8.68 16.91 -23.58
CA ASP A 41 -9.77 17.28 -24.48
C ASP A 41 -10.59 18.50 -24.02
N LEU A 42 -10.44 18.91 -22.76
CA LEU A 42 -11.10 20.09 -22.18
C LEU A 42 -10.19 21.32 -22.10
N VAL A 43 -8.93 21.20 -22.53
CA VAL A 43 -7.93 22.26 -22.48
C VAL A 43 -7.48 22.59 -23.90
N ASP A 44 -7.85 23.78 -24.37
CA ASP A 44 -7.53 24.22 -25.74
C ASP A 44 -6.12 24.82 -25.89
N ASP A 45 -5.42 25.04 -24.77
CA ASP A 45 -4.11 25.71 -24.71
C ASP A 45 -3.02 24.72 -24.25
N ASP A 46 -2.15 24.34 -25.19
CA ASP A 46 -1.03 23.43 -24.92
C ASP A 46 -0.05 23.99 -23.88
N GLU A 47 0.09 25.31 -23.76
CA GLU A 47 0.98 25.93 -22.76
C GLU A 47 0.47 25.71 -21.32
N LEU A 48 -0.84 25.63 -21.13
CA LEU A 48 -1.43 25.30 -19.83
C LEU A 48 -1.15 23.83 -19.45
N VAL A 49 -1.19 22.92 -20.42
CA VAL A 49 -0.87 21.51 -20.19
C VAL A 49 0.60 21.34 -19.84
N ASP A 50 1.49 22.07 -20.52
CA ASP A 50 2.92 22.12 -20.20
C ASP A 50 3.17 22.64 -18.78
N LEU A 51 2.46 23.70 -18.38
CA LEU A 51 2.57 24.25 -17.02
C LEU A 51 2.14 23.22 -15.96
N VAL A 52 1.01 22.53 -16.19
CA VAL A 52 0.55 21.48 -15.27
C VAL A 52 1.55 20.34 -15.19
N GLU A 53 2.15 19.93 -16.31
CA GLU A 53 3.21 18.93 -16.29
C GLU A 53 4.40 19.38 -15.43
N MET A 54 4.86 20.61 -15.60
CA MET A 54 5.95 21.17 -14.79
C MET A 54 5.62 21.14 -13.29
N GLU A 55 4.43 21.59 -12.89
CA GLU A 55 4.00 21.59 -11.49
C GLU A 55 3.93 20.17 -10.91
N VAL A 56 3.48 19.17 -11.70
CA VAL A 56 3.45 17.77 -11.26
C VAL A 56 4.86 17.20 -11.11
N ARG A 57 5.79 17.52 -12.03
CA ARG A 57 7.19 17.09 -11.92
C ARG A 57 7.88 17.70 -10.71
N GLU A 58 7.67 18.98 -10.44
CA GLU A 58 8.17 19.65 -9.23
C GLU A 58 7.62 18.99 -7.97
N LEU A 59 6.33 18.67 -7.93
CA LEU A 59 5.70 18.01 -6.80
C LEU A 59 6.25 16.59 -6.57
N LEU A 60 6.52 15.83 -7.63
CA LEU A 60 7.17 14.51 -7.52
C LEU A 60 8.59 14.64 -6.95
N SER A 61 9.36 15.61 -7.44
CA SER A 61 10.71 15.91 -6.93
C SER A 61 10.71 16.36 -5.47
N GLU A 62 9.65 17.03 -4.99
CA GLU A 62 9.49 17.42 -3.58
C GLU A 62 9.42 16.20 -2.64
N TYR A 63 8.94 15.05 -3.13
CA TYR A 63 8.79 13.81 -2.36
C TYR A 63 9.75 12.70 -2.83
N ASP A 64 10.95 13.08 -3.25
CA ASP A 64 12.06 12.19 -3.60
C ASP A 64 11.78 11.20 -4.75
N PHE A 65 10.78 11.48 -5.60
CA PHE A 65 10.65 10.81 -6.90
C PHE A 65 11.50 11.52 -7.96
N PRO A 66 11.96 10.82 -9.01
CA PRO A 66 12.76 11.42 -10.07
C PRO A 66 11.87 12.22 -11.04
N GLY A 67 11.31 13.35 -10.58
CA GLY A 67 10.28 14.10 -11.30
C GLY A 67 10.65 14.48 -12.73
N ASP A 68 11.92 14.75 -13.02
CA ASP A 68 12.41 15.05 -14.38
C ASP A 68 12.43 13.82 -15.31
N ASP A 69 12.61 12.62 -14.76
CA ASP A 69 12.73 11.36 -15.51
C ASP A 69 11.43 10.54 -15.54
N VAL A 70 10.43 10.90 -14.73
CA VAL A 70 9.13 10.23 -14.70
C VAL A 70 8.42 10.37 -16.06
N PRO A 71 7.93 9.28 -16.67
CA PRO A 71 7.13 9.37 -17.88
C PRO A 71 5.80 10.06 -17.61
N VAL A 72 5.45 11.01 -18.46
CA VAL A 72 4.18 11.74 -18.43
C VAL A 72 3.48 11.56 -19.77
N LEU A 73 2.28 11.01 -19.74
CA LEU A 73 1.42 10.88 -20.91
C LEU A 73 0.22 11.82 -20.79
N ARG A 74 -0.21 12.36 -21.93
CA ARG A 74 -1.25 13.39 -22.03
C ARG A 74 -2.40 12.86 -22.87
N GLY A 75 -3.61 12.84 -22.33
CA GLY A 75 -4.76 12.34 -23.08
C GLY A 75 -6.11 12.52 -22.39
N SER A 76 -7.12 11.89 -23.00
CA SER A 76 -8.48 11.85 -22.49
C SER A 76 -8.95 10.41 -22.34
N ALA A 77 -8.98 9.94 -21.09
CA ALA A 77 -9.50 8.61 -20.78
C ALA A 77 -10.99 8.47 -21.14
N LEU A 78 -11.76 9.56 -21.09
CA LEU A 78 -13.17 9.55 -21.47
C LEU A 78 -13.32 9.33 -22.99
N LYS A 79 -12.58 10.08 -23.81
CA LYS A 79 -12.63 9.94 -25.27
C LYS A 79 -12.14 8.56 -25.74
N ALA A 80 -11.09 8.03 -25.11
CA ALA A 80 -10.65 6.66 -25.35
C ALA A 80 -11.78 5.66 -25.05
N LEU A 81 -12.48 5.82 -23.93
CA LEU A 81 -13.62 4.96 -23.59
C LEU A 81 -14.82 5.11 -24.54
N GLU A 82 -15.02 6.29 -25.12
CA GLU A 82 -16.04 6.57 -26.13
C GLU A 82 -15.68 6.00 -27.53
N GLY A 83 -14.47 5.47 -27.71
CA GLY A 83 -14.01 4.83 -28.94
C GLY A 83 -13.26 5.77 -29.89
N ASP A 84 -12.70 6.87 -29.39
CA ASP A 84 -11.80 7.73 -30.17
C ASP A 84 -10.46 7.01 -30.42
N PRO A 85 -10.10 6.67 -31.68
CA PRO A 85 -8.91 5.87 -31.98
C PRO A 85 -7.58 6.55 -31.60
N GLU A 86 -7.52 7.89 -31.63
CA GLU A 86 -6.30 8.62 -31.27
C GLU A 86 -6.08 8.53 -29.76
N GLN A 87 -7.15 8.65 -28.97
CA GLN A 87 -7.08 8.58 -27.51
C GLN A 87 -6.92 7.14 -27.00
N GLU A 88 -7.52 6.15 -27.69
CA GLU A 88 -7.23 4.73 -27.43
C GLU A 88 -5.74 4.41 -27.60
N LYS A 89 -5.10 4.99 -28.63
CA LYS A 89 -3.66 4.81 -28.86
C LYS A 89 -2.82 5.39 -27.71
N VAL A 90 -3.20 6.55 -27.16
CA VAL A 90 -2.51 7.12 -25.98
C VAL A 90 -2.62 6.20 -24.76
N ILE A 91 -3.77 5.55 -24.55
CA ILE A 91 -3.93 4.58 -23.46
C ILE A 91 -3.05 3.35 -23.69
N MET A 92 -2.93 2.87 -24.93
CA MET A 92 -2.00 1.77 -25.25
C MET A 92 -0.55 2.19 -25.01
N GLU A 93 -0.16 3.40 -25.40
CA GLU A 93 1.18 3.96 -25.14
C GLU A 93 1.45 4.11 -23.63
N LEU A 94 0.43 4.44 -22.83
CA LEU A 94 0.53 4.46 -21.37
C LEU A 94 0.86 3.06 -20.83
N MET A 95 0.20 2.03 -21.34
CA MET A 95 0.46 0.64 -20.95
C MET A 95 1.86 0.18 -21.38
N ASP A 96 2.27 0.50 -22.61
CA ASP A 96 3.61 0.19 -23.10
C ASP A 96 4.68 0.89 -22.25
N THR A 97 4.45 2.14 -21.88
CA THR A 97 5.34 2.91 -20.99
C THR A 97 5.44 2.29 -19.60
N ILE A 98 4.33 1.77 -19.06
CA ILE A 98 4.34 1.06 -17.77
C ILE A 98 5.19 -0.20 -17.86
N ASP A 99 5.04 -0.98 -18.93
CA ASP A 99 5.79 -2.22 -19.15
C ASP A 99 7.31 -1.96 -19.30
N GLU A 100 7.70 -0.83 -19.89
CA GLU A 100 9.11 -0.45 -20.08
C GLU A 100 9.74 0.24 -18.85
N TYR A 101 8.99 1.12 -18.19
CA TYR A 101 9.51 1.98 -17.12
C TYR A 101 9.50 1.31 -15.74
N ILE A 102 8.45 0.52 -15.44
CA ILE A 102 8.29 -0.12 -14.14
C ILE A 102 8.93 -1.52 -14.24
N PRO A 103 10.12 -1.73 -13.63
CA PRO A 103 10.76 -3.04 -13.70
C PRO A 103 9.86 -4.08 -13.04
N THR A 104 9.88 -5.29 -13.59
CA THR A 104 9.26 -6.42 -12.88
C THR A 104 9.97 -6.55 -11.53
N PRO A 105 9.26 -6.39 -10.41
CA PRO A 105 9.88 -6.43 -9.09
C PRO A 105 10.52 -7.79 -8.87
N GLU A 106 11.70 -7.80 -8.23
CA GLU A 106 12.26 -9.05 -7.74
C GLU A 106 11.32 -9.63 -6.68
N ARG A 107 10.55 -10.63 -7.09
CA ARG A 107 9.65 -11.33 -6.19
C ARG A 107 10.48 -11.93 -5.08
N SER A 108 10.17 -11.59 -3.83
CA SER A 108 10.84 -12.15 -2.65
C SER A 108 10.38 -13.59 -2.37
N THR A 109 10.37 -14.47 -3.38
CA THR A 109 9.89 -15.86 -3.29
C THR A 109 10.74 -16.72 -2.35
N ASP A 110 12.03 -16.40 -2.20
CA ASP A 110 12.94 -17.11 -1.30
C ASP A 110 12.73 -16.82 0.18
N LYS A 111 11.95 -15.77 0.52
CA LYS A 111 11.65 -15.43 1.92
C LYS A 111 10.49 -16.30 2.45
N PRO A 112 10.34 -16.44 3.79
CA PRO A 112 9.19 -17.12 4.34
C PRO A 112 7.87 -16.45 3.93
N PHE A 113 6.87 -17.26 3.58
CA PHE A 113 5.53 -16.82 3.16
C PHE A 113 4.93 -15.81 4.15
N LEU A 114 4.41 -14.70 3.62
CA LEU A 114 3.63 -13.72 4.34
C LEU A 114 2.58 -13.13 3.39
N MET A 115 1.31 -13.19 3.79
CA MET A 115 0.19 -12.62 3.06
C MET A 115 -0.74 -11.91 4.04
N PRO A 116 -0.78 -10.56 4.06
CA PRO A 116 -1.78 -9.82 4.80
C PRO A 116 -3.20 -10.17 4.36
N VAL A 117 -4.10 -10.33 5.33
CA VAL A 117 -5.51 -10.59 5.07
C VAL A 117 -6.21 -9.26 4.81
N GLU A 118 -6.73 -9.09 3.60
CA GLU A 118 -7.50 -7.93 3.17
C GLU A 118 -9.00 -8.15 3.35
N ASP A 119 -9.49 -9.34 3.05
CA ASP A 119 -10.91 -9.70 3.19
C ASP A 119 -11.09 -11.20 3.49
N VAL A 120 -12.26 -11.55 4.04
CA VAL A 120 -12.61 -12.91 4.47
C VAL A 120 -14.02 -13.26 4.04
N PHE A 121 -14.12 -14.31 3.23
CA PHE A 121 -15.37 -14.82 2.68
C PHE A 121 -15.62 -16.26 3.10
N THR A 122 -16.89 -16.66 3.10
CA THR A 122 -17.26 -18.08 3.23
C THR A 122 -17.84 -18.54 1.91
N ILE A 123 -17.25 -19.58 1.33
CA ILE A 123 -17.79 -20.25 0.16
C ILE A 123 -18.59 -21.46 0.63
N THR A 124 -19.91 -21.44 0.38
CA THR A 124 -20.82 -22.53 0.74
C THR A 124 -20.31 -23.86 0.20
N GLY A 125 -20.13 -24.84 1.10
CA GLY A 125 -19.66 -26.18 0.76
C GLY A 125 -18.15 -26.32 0.53
N ARG A 126 -17.37 -25.23 0.56
CA ARG A 126 -15.89 -25.28 0.50
C ARG A 126 -15.22 -24.86 1.81
N GLY A 127 -15.67 -23.77 2.43
CA GLY A 127 -15.10 -23.26 3.69
C GLY A 127 -14.75 -21.78 3.64
N THR A 128 -13.83 -21.37 4.52
CA THR A 128 -13.41 -19.97 4.69
C THR A 128 -12.24 -19.64 3.78
N VAL A 129 -12.35 -18.55 3.04
CA VAL A 129 -11.31 -18.02 2.16
C VAL A 129 -10.83 -16.68 2.72
N ALA A 130 -9.53 -16.56 2.95
CA ALA A 130 -8.88 -15.29 3.24
C ALA A 130 -8.20 -14.79 1.95
N SER A 131 -8.49 -13.55 1.55
CA SER A 131 -7.88 -12.95 0.36
C SER A 131 -6.87 -11.88 0.73
N GLY A 132 -5.85 -11.72 -0.10
CA GLY A 132 -4.89 -10.63 -0.04
C GLY A 132 -3.76 -10.80 -1.05
N ARG A 133 -2.91 -9.78 -1.14
CA ARG A 133 -1.66 -9.86 -1.88
C ARG A 133 -0.61 -10.62 -1.07
N ILE A 134 0.10 -11.55 -1.69
CA ILE A 134 1.27 -12.19 -1.07
C ILE A 134 2.41 -11.16 -1.06
N ASP A 135 2.84 -10.72 0.12
CA ASP A 135 3.93 -9.74 0.25
C ASP A 135 5.28 -10.36 -0.03
N ARG A 136 5.50 -11.59 0.44
CA ARG A 136 6.74 -12.34 0.24
C ARG A 136 6.54 -13.84 0.34
N GLY A 137 7.52 -14.57 -0.18
CA GLY A 137 7.57 -16.01 -0.19
C GLY A 137 6.67 -16.66 -1.22
N GLU A 138 6.51 -17.96 -1.06
CA GLU A 138 5.68 -18.82 -1.88
C GLU A 138 4.84 -19.71 -0.96
N VAL A 139 3.62 -20.05 -1.40
CA VAL A 139 2.77 -21.03 -0.71
C VAL A 139 2.09 -21.95 -1.69
N LYS A 140 1.94 -23.22 -1.31
CA LYS A 140 1.32 -24.26 -2.12
C LYS A 140 0.05 -24.77 -1.47
N VAL A 141 -0.82 -25.33 -2.31
CA VAL A 141 -1.93 -26.14 -1.80
C VAL A 141 -1.37 -27.34 -1.04
N GLY A 142 -1.76 -27.47 0.22
CA GLY A 142 -1.27 -28.49 1.15
C GLY A 142 -0.33 -27.97 2.22
N ASP A 143 0.19 -26.74 2.10
CA ASP A 143 1.10 -26.16 3.07
C ASP A 143 0.37 -25.79 4.37
N GLU A 144 1.07 -25.96 5.50
CA GLU A 144 0.65 -25.45 6.80
C GLU A 144 1.01 -23.96 6.91
N VAL A 145 0.08 -23.15 7.40
CA VAL A 145 0.25 -21.72 7.65
C VAL A 145 -0.29 -21.34 9.02
N GLU A 146 0.23 -20.24 9.55
CA GLU A 146 -0.24 -19.62 10.79
C GLU A 146 -1.07 -18.37 10.49
N ILE A 147 -2.19 -18.20 11.21
CA ILE A 147 -2.98 -16.97 11.23
C ILE A 147 -2.52 -16.16 12.44
N ILE A 148 -1.94 -14.99 12.21
CA ILE A 148 -1.19 -14.21 13.20
C ILE A 148 -1.69 -12.76 13.24
N GLY A 149 -1.78 -12.17 14.43
CA GLY A 149 -2.14 -10.76 14.63
C GLY A 149 -3.55 -10.56 15.20
N LEU A 150 -3.79 -9.39 15.80
CA LEU A 150 -5.01 -8.88 16.46
C LEU A 150 -5.52 -9.69 17.65
N LYS A 151 -5.22 -10.99 17.71
CA LYS A 151 -5.52 -11.92 18.80
C LYS A 151 -4.20 -12.46 19.36
N ASP A 152 -4.16 -12.76 20.65
CA ASP A 152 -2.95 -13.30 21.29
C ASP A 152 -2.68 -14.77 20.86
N ASP A 153 -3.73 -15.52 20.48
CA ASP A 153 -3.61 -16.90 20.03
C ASP A 153 -3.22 -17.01 18.54
N VAL A 154 -2.13 -17.73 18.26
CA VAL A 154 -1.74 -18.12 16.90
C VAL A 154 -2.47 -19.41 16.52
N LYS A 155 -3.19 -19.37 15.40
CA LYS A 155 -3.90 -20.56 14.87
C LYS A 155 -3.15 -21.14 13.69
N LYS A 156 -3.04 -22.47 13.66
CA LYS A 156 -2.50 -23.22 12.54
C LYS A 156 -3.62 -23.76 11.66
N THR A 157 -3.41 -23.72 10.36
CA THR A 157 -4.32 -24.30 9.37
C THR A 157 -3.53 -24.79 8.15
N THR A 158 -4.20 -25.50 7.26
CA THR A 158 -3.63 -25.96 6.00
C THR A 158 -4.34 -25.25 4.86
N ILE A 159 -3.58 -24.75 3.88
CA ILE A 159 -4.15 -24.24 2.63
C ILE A 159 -4.67 -25.42 1.82
N THR A 160 -5.94 -25.39 1.46
CA THR A 160 -6.60 -26.46 0.69
C THR A 160 -6.98 -26.06 -0.72
N GLY A 161 -6.78 -24.80 -1.06
CA GLY A 161 -6.96 -24.27 -2.40
C GLY A 161 -6.43 -22.85 -2.48
N LEU A 162 -5.89 -22.49 -3.65
CA LEU A 162 -5.48 -21.14 -4.00
C LEU A 162 -6.21 -20.74 -5.28
N GLU A 163 -6.73 -19.52 -5.32
CA GLU A 163 -7.47 -19.01 -6.46
C GLU A 163 -7.10 -17.56 -6.74
N MET A 164 -6.88 -17.21 -8.01
CA MET A 164 -6.69 -15.83 -8.47
C MET A 164 -7.63 -15.61 -9.67
N PHE A 165 -8.49 -14.59 -9.60
CA PHE A 165 -9.44 -14.23 -10.67
C PHE A 165 -10.22 -15.44 -11.26
N ARG A 166 -10.79 -16.29 -10.41
CA ARG A 166 -11.53 -17.53 -10.78
C ARG A 166 -10.68 -18.61 -11.45
N LYS A 167 -9.36 -18.52 -11.38
CA LYS A 167 -8.42 -19.57 -11.83
C LYS A 167 -7.79 -20.22 -10.62
N THR A 168 -7.79 -21.55 -10.60
CA THR A 168 -7.09 -22.33 -9.57
C THR A 168 -5.59 -22.23 -9.79
N LEU A 169 -4.86 -22.07 -8.69
CA LEU A 169 -3.40 -22.06 -8.66
C LEU A 169 -2.91 -23.26 -7.83
N ASP A 170 -1.83 -23.89 -8.28
CA ASP A 170 -1.12 -24.90 -7.48
C ASP A 170 -0.15 -24.23 -6.49
N VAL A 171 0.37 -23.06 -6.87
CA VAL A 171 1.37 -22.26 -6.17
C VAL A 171 0.96 -20.79 -6.24
N GLY A 172 1.03 -20.07 -5.13
CA GLY A 172 0.93 -18.62 -5.07
C GLY A 172 2.27 -18.03 -4.65
N GLU A 173 2.70 -16.97 -5.32
CA GLU A 173 4.00 -16.34 -5.12
C GLU A 173 3.86 -14.86 -4.72
N ALA A 174 4.92 -14.28 -4.16
CA ALA A 174 5.00 -12.86 -3.87
C ALA A 174 4.56 -11.99 -5.06
N GLY A 175 3.64 -11.06 -4.80
CA GLY A 175 3.00 -10.19 -5.77
C GLY A 175 1.60 -10.65 -6.21
N ASP A 176 1.28 -11.94 -6.05
CA ASP A 176 -0.01 -12.51 -6.46
C ASP A 176 -1.13 -12.06 -5.51
N ASN A 177 -2.26 -11.62 -6.08
CA ASN A 177 -3.51 -11.38 -5.35
C ASN A 177 -4.34 -12.66 -5.33
N VAL A 178 -4.34 -13.38 -4.20
CA VAL A 178 -4.94 -14.71 -4.11
C VAL A 178 -6.05 -14.78 -3.06
N GLY A 179 -6.98 -15.70 -3.24
CA GLY A 179 -7.84 -16.24 -2.19
C GLY A 179 -7.32 -17.60 -1.72
N ALA A 180 -6.97 -17.70 -0.45
CA ALA A 180 -6.50 -18.93 0.19
C ALA A 180 -7.63 -19.61 0.98
N LEU A 181 -8.00 -20.83 0.60
CA LEU A 181 -9.00 -21.64 1.30
C LEU A 181 -8.39 -22.35 2.51
N LEU A 182 -8.88 -22.02 3.70
CA LEU A 182 -8.31 -22.47 4.98
C LEU A 182 -9.07 -23.66 5.56
N ARG A 183 -8.36 -24.75 5.87
CA ARG A 183 -8.96 -25.96 6.43
C ARG A 183 -9.41 -25.75 7.88
N GLY A 184 -10.68 -26.02 8.15
CA GLY A 184 -11.21 -26.09 9.52
C GLY A 184 -11.25 -24.74 10.24
N ILE A 185 -11.12 -23.64 9.51
CA ILE A 185 -11.23 -22.28 10.03
C ILE A 185 -12.62 -21.74 9.71
N ASN A 186 -13.33 -21.24 10.71
CA ASN A 186 -14.57 -20.50 10.54
C ASN A 186 -14.29 -19.02 10.22
N ARG A 187 -15.27 -18.34 9.63
CA ARG A 187 -15.13 -16.95 9.20
C ARG A 187 -14.79 -15.98 10.33
N ASP A 188 -15.24 -16.23 11.54
CA ASP A 188 -14.99 -15.41 12.73
C ASP A 188 -13.59 -15.66 13.35
N GLU A 189 -12.92 -16.73 12.94
CA GLU A 189 -11.61 -17.11 13.44
C GLU A 189 -10.47 -16.39 12.71
N VAL A 190 -10.71 -15.90 11.49
CA VAL A 190 -9.79 -15.09 10.69
C VAL A 190 -10.42 -13.75 10.34
N VAL A 191 -9.69 -12.65 10.49
CA VAL A 191 -10.20 -11.30 10.23
C VAL A 191 -9.19 -10.47 9.44
N ARG A 192 -9.68 -9.43 8.75
CA ARG A 192 -8.84 -8.41 8.12
C ARG A 192 -7.85 -7.84 9.14
N GLY A 193 -6.60 -7.63 8.71
CA GLY A 193 -5.52 -7.12 9.55
C GLY A 193 -4.64 -8.19 10.19
N GLN A 194 -5.09 -9.44 10.19
CA GLN A 194 -4.20 -10.57 10.43
C GLN A 194 -3.32 -10.85 9.21
N VAL A 195 -2.30 -11.66 9.39
CA VAL A 195 -1.47 -12.19 8.30
C VAL A 195 -1.57 -13.71 8.28
N LEU A 196 -1.53 -14.30 7.08
CA LEU A 196 -1.15 -15.69 6.89
C LEU A 196 0.36 -15.76 6.73
N ALA A 197 1.04 -16.59 7.51
CA ALA A 197 2.48 -16.68 7.47
C ALA A 197 2.97 -18.13 7.50
N ALA A 198 4.19 -18.36 6.99
CA ALA A 198 4.89 -19.61 7.22
C ALA A 198 5.03 -19.87 8.73
N PRO A 199 4.84 -21.10 9.23
CA PRO A 199 4.85 -21.37 10.65
C PRO A 199 6.14 -20.91 11.35
N GLY A 200 6.01 -20.10 12.40
CA GLY A 200 7.13 -19.56 13.18
C GLY A 200 7.98 -18.50 12.47
N SER A 201 7.59 -18.02 11.29
CA SER A 201 8.40 -17.04 10.54
C SER A 201 8.25 -15.60 11.00
N ILE A 202 7.16 -15.26 11.68
CA ILE A 202 6.90 -13.92 12.21
C ILE A 202 6.17 -14.03 13.56
N GLN A 203 6.41 -13.08 14.45
CA GLN A 203 5.76 -13.00 15.75
C GLN A 203 4.95 -11.72 15.87
N THR A 204 4.00 -11.70 16.81
CA THR A 204 3.28 -10.47 17.13
C THR A 204 3.99 -9.67 18.20
N HIS A 205 3.96 -8.35 18.07
CA HIS A 205 4.45 -7.43 19.09
C HIS A 205 3.39 -6.36 19.40
N LYS A 206 3.35 -5.92 20.67
CA LYS A 206 2.55 -4.76 21.10
C LYS A 206 3.41 -3.52 21.30
N LYS A 207 4.71 -3.68 21.61
CA LYS A 207 5.63 -2.57 21.86
C LYS A 207 6.74 -2.56 20.82
N PHE A 208 6.96 -1.42 20.18
CA PHE A 208 8.05 -1.23 19.23
C PHE A 208 8.61 0.19 19.31
N LYS A 209 9.82 0.36 18.77
CA LYS A 209 10.47 1.67 18.58
C LYS A 209 10.48 1.95 17.08
N GLY A 210 9.96 3.11 16.67
CA GLY A 210 9.84 3.52 15.29
C GLY A 210 10.43 4.90 15.06
N GLU A 211 10.98 5.12 13.88
CA GLU A 211 11.36 6.43 13.36
C GLU A 211 10.23 6.93 12.45
N VAL A 212 9.75 8.14 12.69
CA VAL A 212 8.54 8.67 12.07
C VAL A 212 8.76 10.12 11.65
N TYR A 213 8.43 10.40 10.40
CA TYR A 213 8.24 11.76 9.91
C TYR A 213 6.81 12.20 10.18
N VAL A 214 6.64 13.33 10.87
CA VAL A 214 5.33 13.93 11.13
C VAL A 214 5.05 14.98 10.07
N LEU A 215 3.99 14.77 9.30
CA LEU A 215 3.61 15.71 8.23
C LEU A 215 3.41 17.13 8.77
N SER A 216 3.97 18.09 8.04
CA SER A 216 3.76 19.51 8.27
C SER A 216 2.31 19.92 7.96
N LYS A 217 1.95 21.14 8.31
CA LYS A 217 0.62 21.68 8.01
C LYS A 217 0.40 21.83 6.51
N GLU A 218 1.44 22.23 5.80
CA GLU A 218 1.45 22.47 4.35
C GLU A 218 1.27 21.15 3.56
N GLU A 219 1.72 20.04 4.12
CA GLU A 219 1.53 18.69 3.58
C GLU A 219 0.18 18.06 3.96
N GLY A 220 -0.74 18.83 4.55
CA GLY A 220 -2.04 18.33 5.00
C GLY A 220 -2.03 17.58 6.33
N GLY A 221 -0.93 17.66 7.07
CA GLY A 221 -0.76 17.05 8.38
C GLY A 221 -1.44 17.82 9.51
N ARG A 222 -0.87 17.68 10.72
CA ARG A 222 -1.43 18.33 11.92
C ARG A 222 -1.15 19.84 11.90
N HIS A 223 -2.09 20.60 12.46
CA HIS A 223 -1.90 22.04 12.70
C HIS A 223 -1.19 22.36 14.01
N THR A 224 -1.21 21.44 14.97
CA THR A 224 -0.71 21.64 16.34
C THR A 224 0.18 20.48 16.77
N PRO A 225 1.14 20.73 17.68
CA PRO A 225 1.99 19.68 18.21
C PRO A 225 1.20 18.59 18.93
N PHE A 226 1.87 17.48 19.19
CA PHE A 226 1.38 16.44 20.10
C PHE A 226 2.43 16.12 21.16
N PHE A 227 1.96 15.50 22.24
CA PHE A 227 2.75 15.17 23.44
C PHE A 227 2.78 13.66 23.64
N SER A 228 3.60 13.20 24.58
CA SER A 228 3.55 11.82 25.06
C SER A 228 2.14 11.46 25.55
N ASN A 229 1.74 10.19 25.41
CA ASN A 229 0.38 9.67 25.56
C ASN A 229 -0.62 10.05 24.45
N TYR A 230 -0.18 10.65 23.34
CA TYR A 230 -1.02 10.78 22.15
C TYR A 230 -1.43 9.38 21.64
N ARG A 231 -2.69 9.24 21.21
CA ARG A 231 -3.29 7.94 20.83
C ARG A 231 -3.81 7.90 19.38
N PRO A 232 -2.93 7.96 18.37
CA PRO A 232 -3.35 7.85 16.97
C PRO A 232 -3.64 6.39 16.57
N GLN A 233 -4.11 6.22 15.34
CA GLN A 233 -4.15 4.91 14.69
C GLN A 233 -2.84 4.66 13.95
N PHE A 234 -2.31 3.45 14.08
CA PHE A 234 -1.15 2.98 13.34
C PHE A 234 -1.61 1.98 12.29
N TYR A 235 -1.36 2.29 11.03
CA TYR A 235 -1.72 1.42 9.92
C TYR A 235 -0.54 0.49 9.60
N PHE A 236 -0.77 -0.81 9.77
CA PHE A 236 0.16 -1.87 9.39
C PHE A 236 -0.52 -2.77 8.37
N HIS A 237 0.17 -3.06 7.27
CA HIS A 237 -0.31 -3.95 6.21
C HIS A 237 -1.71 -3.54 5.69
N THR A 238 -2.78 -4.07 6.30
CA THR A 238 -4.19 -3.91 5.91
C THR A 238 -5.09 -3.38 7.04
N THR A 239 -4.53 -3.04 8.21
CA THR A 239 -5.32 -2.67 9.40
C THR A 239 -4.77 -1.48 10.17
N ASP A 240 -5.70 -0.72 10.74
CA ASP A 240 -5.45 0.33 11.72
C ASP A 240 -5.51 -0.26 13.14
N VAL A 241 -4.49 -0.02 13.95
CA VAL A 241 -4.46 -0.38 15.38
C VAL A 241 -4.11 0.83 16.21
N THR A 242 -4.90 1.11 17.24
CA THR A 242 -4.63 2.24 18.14
C THR A 242 -3.36 1.97 18.94
N GLY A 243 -2.48 2.96 19.02
CA GLY A 243 -1.27 2.89 19.82
C GLY A 243 -1.11 4.11 20.70
N VAL A 244 -0.39 3.96 21.81
CA VAL A 244 0.01 5.06 22.69
C VAL A 244 1.46 5.41 22.37
N ILE A 245 1.73 6.68 22.04
CA ILE A 245 3.08 7.17 21.80
C ILE A 245 3.75 7.56 23.13
N GLU A 246 4.95 7.05 23.34
CA GLU A 246 5.86 7.39 24.43
C GLU A 246 7.09 8.11 23.83
N LEU A 247 7.14 9.43 24.03
CA LEU A 247 8.27 10.26 23.58
C LEU A 247 9.51 10.03 24.46
N PRO A 248 10.74 10.24 23.93
CA PRO A 248 11.96 10.23 24.74
C PRO A 248 11.92 11.26 25.88
N ASP A 249 12.59 11.00 27.00
CA ASP A 249 12.59 11.86 28.20
C ASP A 249 13.00 13.32 27.93
N ASN A 250 13.80 13.56 26.88
CA ASN A 250 14.29 14.86 26.48
C ASN A 250 13.42 15.58 25.43
N VAL A 251 12.28 15.00 25.04
CA VAL A 251 11.36 15.53 24.02
C VAL A 251 9.99 15.75 24.65
N GLU A 252 9.65 17.02 24.91
CA GLU A 252 8.37 17.38 25.54
C GLU A 252 7.19 17.30 24.56
N MET A 253 7.42 17.73 23.32
CA MET A 253 6.42 17.76 22.25
C MET A 253 7.05 17.52 20.89
N VAL A 254 6.25 17.08 19.93
CA VAL A 254 6.63 16.91 18.52
C VAL A 254 5.82 17.88 17.68
N MET A 255 6.51 18.66 16.85
CA MET A 255 5.91 19.64 15.95
C MET A 255 5.58 18.98 14.60
N PRO A 256 4.55 19.47 13.88
CA PRO A 256 4.37 19.14 12.47
C PRO A 256 5.63 19.49 11.66
N GLY A 257 6.12 18.56 10.84
CA GLY A 257 7.37 18.65 10.07
C GLY A 257 8.59 17.98 10.74
N ASP A 258 8.47 17.51 11.98
CA ASP A 258 9.60 16.89 12.69
C ASP A 258 9.83 15.43 12.26
N ASN A 259 11.11 15.04 12.23
CA ASN A 259 11.53 13.64 12.26
C ASN A 259 11.82 13.24 13.71
N VAL A 260 11.10 12.25 14.23
CA VAL A 260 11.22 11.82 15.63
C VAL A 260 11.29 10.31 15.72
N THR A 261 12.09 9.83 16.68
CA THR A 261 12.07 8.44 17.09
C THR A 261 11.33 8.32 18.42
N PHE A 262 10.25 7.53 18.46
CA PHE A 262 9.48 7.29 19.69
C PHE A 262 9.14 5.82 19.85
N THR A 263 8.68 5.48 21.07
CA THR A 263 8.20 4.15 21.39
C THR A 263 6.68 4.13 21.29
N VAL A 264 6.10 3.03 20.81
CA VAL A 264 4.66 2.85 20.66
C VAL A 264 4.23 1.61 21.41
N GLU A 265 3.12 1.69 22.13
CA GLU A 265 2.41 0.56 22.71
C GLU A 265 1.01 0.42 22.10
N LEU A 266 0.83 -0.61 21.29
CA LEU A 266 -0.42 -0.96 20.60
C LEU A 266 -1.40 -1.64 21.55
N ILE A 267 -2.69 -1.35 21.38
CA ILE A 267 -3.76 -1.99 22.16
C ILE A 267 -3.94 -3.48 21.81
N GLU A 268 -3.56 -3.87 20.59
CA GLU A 268 -3.67 -5.22 20.04
C GLU A 268 -2.31 -5.69 19.49
N PRO A 269 -2.02 -7.00 19.53
CA PRO A 269 -0.77 -7.54 19.02
C PRO A 269 -0.76 -7.53 17.49
N VAL A 270 0.29 -6.99 16.85
CA VAL A 270 0.39 -6.96 15.37
C VAL A 270 1.62 -7.72 14.91
N ALA A 271 1.51 -8.42 13.78
CA ALA A 271 2.62 -9.11 13.15
C ALA A 271 3.58 -8.09 12.49
N ILE A 272 4.64 -7.74 13.23
CA ILE A 272 5.64 -6.77 12.80
C ILE A 272 7.04 -7.31 13.04
N GLU A 273 7.98 -6.85 12.24
CA GLU A 273 9.41 -7.14 12.36
C GLU A 273 10.24 -5.89 12.11
N LYS A 274 11.54 -5.94 12.43
CA LYS A 274 12.42 -4.79 12.20
C LYS A 274 12.44 -4.42 10.72
N GLY A 275 12.12 -3.16 10.41
CA GLY A 275 12.02 -2.66 9.03
C GLY A 275 10.60 -2.65 8.47
N THR A 276 9.60 -3.14 9.22
CA THR A 276 8.18 -3.00 8.83
C THR A 276 7.83 -1.52 8.75
N LYS A 277 7.38 -1.08 7.56
CA LYS A 277 6.86 0.27 7.34
C LYS A 277 5.44 0.40 7.89
N PHE A 278 5.07 1.58 8.34
CA PHE A 278 3.74 1.88 8.86
C PHE A 278 3.41 3.35 8.63
N THR A 279 2.12 3.69 8.66
CA THR A 279 1.66 5.08 8.65
C THR A 279 0.89 5.40 9.94
N VAL A 280 0.86 6.69 10.31
CA VAL A 280 0.14 7.18 11.50
C VAL A 280 -1.00 8.07 11.01
N ARG A 281 -2.23 7.77 11.46
CA ARG A 281 -3.46 8.46 11.05
C ARG A 281 -4.18 9.06 12.26
#